data_AF-A0A9X4R034-F1
#
_entry.id   AF-A0A9X4R034-F1
#
_cell.length_a   1.000
_cell.length_b   1.000
_cell.length_c   1.000
_cell.angle_alpha   90.00
_cell.angle_beta   90.00
_cell.angle_gamma   90.00
#
_symmetry.space_group_name_H-M   'P 1'
#
loop_
_entity.id
_entity.type
_entity.pdbx_description
1 polymer ?
#
loop_
_entity_poly.entity_id
_entity_poly.type
_entity_poly.pdbx_seq_one_letter_code
_entity_poly.pdbx_strand_id
1 'polypeptide(L)'
;MRIEYKSDRVSMTRNEYGQVINELNQYKQAYQHCVDDLIVLRANNKRLERENAEQLALLKEFRKLIDYKLTLHQGSSMYREYRSKLDQLGVK
;
A
#
# COMPACT_ATOMS: atom_id res chain seq x y z
N MET A 1 19.35 13.40 39.12
CA MET A 1 18.88 12.08 38.62
C MET A 1 20.00 11.48 37.78
N ARG A 2 20.16 10.15 37.78
CA ARG A 2 21.27 9.48 37.09
C ARG A 2 20.73 8.43 36.14
N ILE A 3 21.22 8.43 34.90
CA ILE A 3 20.94 7.40 33.90
C ILE A 3 22.27 6.73 33.55
N GLU A 4 22.29 5.39 33.54
CA GLU A 4 23.45 4.59 33.12
C GLU A 4 23.06 3.68 31.95
N TYR A 5 23.87 3.66 30.91
CA TYR A 5 23.74 2.73 29.79
C TYR A 5 25.14 2.29 29.34
N LYS A 6 25.40 0.98 29.31
CA LYS A 6 26.70 0.39 28.90
C LYS A 6 27.92 1.06 29.56
N SER A 7 27.86 1.27 30.88
CA SER A 7 28.90 1.92 31.68
C SER A 7 29.09 3.42 31.46
N ASP A 8 28.41 4.03 30.48
CA ASP A 8 28.34 5.48 30.34
C ASP A 8 27.33 6.04 31.35
N ARG A 9 27.75 7.12 32.02
CA ARG A 9 27.01 7.71 33.14
C ARG A 9 26.75 9.18 32.87
N VAL A 10 25.48 9.52 32.75
CA VAL A 10 25.05 10.92 32.60
C VAL A 10 24.29 11.31 33.86
N SER A 11 24.78 12.38 34.50
CA SER A 11 24.11 13.02 35.63
C SER A 11 23.40 14.27 35.13
N MET A 12 22.16 14.44 35.53
CA MET A 12 21.33 15.58 35.14
C MET A 12 20.47 16.04 36.31
N THR A 13 20.01 17.28 36.27
CA THR A 13 19.06 17.83 37.24
C THR A 13 17.71 17.12 37.12
N ARG A 14 16.84 17.30 38.12
CA ARG A 14 15.49 16.71 38.11
C ARG A 14 14.65 17.24 36.94
N ASN A 15 14.80 18.51 36.61
CA ASN A 15 14.04 19.16 35.54
C ASN A 15 14.48 18.64 34.17
N GLU A 16 15.79 18.55 33.92
CA GLU A 16 16.34 17.96 32.68
C GLU A 16 15.92 16.50 32.53
N TYR A 17 15.96 15.71 33.62
CA TYR A 17 15.45 14.33 33.59
C TYR A 17 13.97 14.26 33.22
N GLY A 18 13.14 15.15 33.77
CA GLY A 18 11.73 15.22 33.42
C GLY A 18 11.51 15.52 31.93
N GLN A 19 12.27 16.46 31.37
CA GLN A 19 12.21 16.80 29.94
C GLN A 19 12.60 15.61 29.06
N VAL A 20 13.73 14.95 29.36
CA VAL A 20 14.20 13.79 28.60
C VAL A 20 13.18 12.64 28.62
N ILE A 21 12.56 12.35 29.76
CA ILE A 21 11.54 11.31 29.86
C ILE A 21 10.27 11.69 29.09
N ASN A 22 9.87 12.96 29.12
CA ASN A 22 8.71 13.43 28.36
C ASN A 22 8.94 13.30 26.84
N GLU A 23 10.09 13.75 26.35
CA GLU A 23 10.48 13.61 24.94
C GLU A 23 10.55 12.14 24.53
N LEU A 24 11.14 11.28 25.37
CA LEU A 24 11.20 9.84 25.11
C LEU A 24 9.79 9.23 25.01
N ASN A 25 8.86 9.65 25.87
CA ASN A 25 7.49 9.15 25.84
C ASN A 25 6.73 9.63 24.59
N GLN A 26 6.92 10.89 24.20
CA GLN A 26 6.36 11.43 22.95
C GLN A 26 6.90 10.67 21.73
N TYR A 27 8.22 10.41 21.70
CA TYR A 27 8.83 9.62 20.63
C TYR A 27 8.27 8.20 20.58
N LYS A 28 8.12 7.53 21.73
CA LYS A 28 7.52 6.19 21.80
C LYS A 28 6.09 6.16 21.28
N GLN A 29 5.29 7.17 21.63
CA GLN A 29 3.91 7.29 21.14
C GLN A 29 3.88 7.52 19.62
N ALA A 30 4.67 8.45 19.11
CA ALA A 30 4.78 8.72 17.68
C ALA A 30 5.26 7.49 16.89
N TYR A 31 6.24 6.76 17.45
CA TYR A 31 6.72 5.50 16.87
C TYR A 31 5.61 4.46 16.81
N GLN A 32 4.86 4.26 17.91
CA GLN A 32 3.75 3.30 17.93
C GLN A 32 2.67 3.65 16.91
N HIS A 33 2.29 4.93 16.82
CA HIS A 33 1.34 5.39 15.81
C HIS A 33 1.82 5.11 14.38
N CYS A 34 3.10 5.37 14.09
CA CYS A 34 3.67 5.06 12.78
C CYS A 34 3.65 3.55 12.47
N VAL A 35 3.95 2.72 13.47
CA VAL A 35 3.86 1.25 13.32
C VAL A 35 2.43 0.81 13.02
N ASP A 36 1.44 1.35 13.73
CA ASP A 36 0.03 1.03 13.54
C ASP A 36 -0.43 1.44 12.13
N ASP A 37 -0.07 2.65 11.68
CA ASP A 37 -0.37 3.14 10.32
C ASP A 37 0.25 2.24 9.24
N LEU A 38 1.51 1.82 9.43
CA LEU A 38 2.19 0.91 8.51
C LEU A 38 1.50 -0.46 8.43
N ILE A 39 0.99 -0.97 9.55
CA ILE A 39 0.23 -2.23 9.58
C ILE A 39 -1.06 -2.08 8.75
N VAL A 40 -1.81 -0.99 8.94
CA VAL A 40 -3.04 -0.71 8.20
C VAL A 40 -2.76 -0.55 6.71
N LEU A 41 -1.75 0.24 6.33
CA LEU A 41 -1.37 0.44 4.94
C LEU A 41 -0.96 -0.88 4.27
N ARG A 42 -0.21 -1.73 4.97
CA ARG A 42 0.17 -3.05 4.45
C ARG A 42 -1.02 -3.97 4.25
N ALA A 43 -1.99 -3.96 5.16
CA ALA A 43 -3.22 -4.73 5.03
C ALA A 43 -4.05 -4.23 3.83
N ASN A 44 -4.18 -2.91 3.67
CA ASN A 44 -4.89 -2.31 2.54
C ASN A 44 -4.24 -2.63 1.19
N ASN A 45 -2.91 -2.52 1.09
CA ASN A 45 -2.20 -2.87 -0.14
C ASN A 45 -2.43 -4.34 -0.52
N LYS A 46 -2.34 -5.28 0.43
CA LYS A 46 -2.62 -6.70 0.17
C LYS A 46 -4.05 -6.94 -0.30
N ARG A 47 -5.03 -6.20 0.22
CA ARG A 47 -6.42 -6.29 -0.22
C ARG A 47 -6.57 -5.76 -1.65
N LEU A 48 -6.03 -4.58 -1.94
CA LEU A 48 -6.05 -3.97 -3.27
C LEU A 48 -5.33 -4.84 -4.31
N GLU A 49 -4.22 -5.50 -3.95
CA GLU A 49 -3.53 -6.46 -4.83
C GLU A 49 -4.44 -7.63 -5.23
N ARG A 50 -5.24 -8.16 -4.30
CA ARG A 50 -6.22 -9.22 -4.59
C ARG A 50 -7.36 -8.71 -5.47
N GLU A 51 -7.96 -7.58 -5.11
CA GLU A 51 -9.04 -6.96 -5.88
C GLU A 51 -8.59 -6.65 -7.31
N ASN A 52 -7.36 -6.13 -7.49
CA ASN A 52 -6.78 -5.88 -8.80
C ASN A 52 -6.54 -7.18 -9.60
N ALA A 53 -6.12 -8.26 -8.94
CA ALA A 53 -5.94 -9.56 -9.59
C ALA A 53 -7.28 -10.15 -10.07
N GLU A 54 -8.35 -10.04 -9.27
CA GLU A 54 -9.70 -10.46 -9.64
C GLU A 54 -10.24 -9.64 -10.81
N GLN A 55 -10.09 -8.32 -10.79
CA GLN A 55 -10.48 -7.43 -11.88
C GLN A 55 -9.70 -7.73 -13.17
N LEU A 56 -8.39 -7.96 -13.07
CA LEU A 56 -7.57 -8.34 -14.23
C LEU A 56 -8.01 -9.68 -14.82
N ALA A 57 -8.36 -10.67 -13.99
CA ALA A 57 -8.91 -11.94 -14.46
C ALA A 57 -10.22 -11.73 -15.23
N LEU A 58 -11.13 -10.89 -14.70
CA LEU A 58 -12.38 -10.56 -15.38
C LEU A 58 -12.12 -9.87 -16.73
N LEU A 59 -11.18 -8.92 -16.80
CA LEU A 59 -10.81 -8.25 -18.04
C LEU A 59 -10.25 -9.22 -19.09
N LYS A 60 -9.51 -10.25 -18.68
CA LYS A 60 -9.03 -11.30 -19.59
C LYS A 60 -10.18 -12.12 -20.18
N GLU A 61 -11.18 -12.49 -19.37
CA GLU A 61 -12.37 -13.17 -19.89
C GLU A 61 -13.19 -12.27 -20.82
N PHE A 62 -13.34 -10.99 -20.44
CA PHE A 62 -13.99 -10.00 -21.30
C PHE A 62 -13.26 -9.84 -22.63
N ARG A 63 -11.93 -9.84 -22.63
CA ARG A 63 -11.13 -9.81 -23.86
C ARG A 63 -11.45 -10.99 -24.77
N LYS A 64 -11.51 -12.22 -24.25
CA LYS A 64 -11.89 -13.40 -25.05
C LYS A 64 -13.25 -13.24 -25.70
N LEU A 65 -14.23 -12.68 -24.96
CA LEU A 65 -15.54 -12.37 -25.50
C LEU A 65 -15.46 -11.33 -26.63
N ILE A 66 -14.67 -10.27 -26.46
CA ILE A 66 -14.46 -9.26 -27.51
C ILE A 66 -13.80 -9.86 -28.75
N ASP A 67 -12.78 -10.69 -28.57
CA ASP A 67 -12.10 -11.39 -29.67
C ASP A 67 -13.12 -12.26 -30.43
N TYR A 68 -13.96 -13.02 -29.74
CA TYR A 68 -15.05 -13.80 -30.36
C TYR A 68 -16.08 -12.91 -31.08
N LYS A 69 -16.47 -11.78 -30.50
CA LYS A 69 -17.41 -10.87 -31.16
C LYS A 69 -16.82 -10.25 -32.42
N LEU A 70 -15.51 -9.99 -32.45
CA LEU A 70 -14.80 -9.54 -33.64
C LEU A 70 -14.73 -10.60 -34.73
N THR A 71 -14.67 -11.90 -34.40
CA THR A 71 -14.72 -12.95 -35.44
C THR A 71 -16.07 -12.97 -36.15
N LEU A 72 -17.17 -12.67 -35.43
CA LEU A 72 -18.52 -12.59 -35.99
C LEU A 72 -18.82 -11.25 -36.67
N HIS A 73 -18.26 -10.16 -36.15
CA HIS A 73 -18.55 -8.79 -36.57
C HIS A 73 -17.25 -8.02 -36.86
N GLN A 74 -16.50 -8.48 -37.85
CA GLN A 74 -15.15 -7.98 -38.15
C GLN A 74 -15.07 -6.47 -38.39
N GLY A 75 -16.14 -5.86 -38.92
CA GLY A 75 -16.23 -4.41 -39.20
C GLY A 75 -16.71 -3.55 -38.02
N SER A 76 -17.01 -4.13 -36.86
CA SER A 76 -17.53 -3.36 -35.72
C SER A 76 -16.44 -2.44 -35.13
N SER A 77 -16.61 -1.13 -35.32
CA SER A 77 -15.75 -0.10 -34.72
C SER A 77 -15.75 -0.17 -33.19
N MET A 78 -16.92 -0.43 -32.58
CA MET A 78 -17.09 -0.54 -31.14
C MET A 78 -16.23 -1.67 -30.53
N TYR A 79 -16.30 -2.89 -31.08
CA TYR A 79 -15.51 -4.01 -30.54
C TYR A 79 -14.00 -3.81 -30.76
N ARG A 80 -13.59 -3.16 -31.85
CA ARG A 80 -12.19 -2.77 -32.08
C ARG A 80 -11.71 -1.74 -31.06
N GLU A 81 -12.55 -0.79 -30.68
CA GLU A 81 -12.25 0.19 -29.64
C GLU A 81 -12.05 -0.48 -28.27
N TYR A 82 -12.97 -1.39 -27.88
CA TYR A 82 -12.80 -2.15 -26.63
C TYR A 82 -11.53 -2.99 -26.64
N ARG A 83 -11.22 -3.64 -27.78
CA ARG A 83 -10.00 -4.43 -27.91
C ARG A 83 -8.74 -3.58 -27.73
N SER A 84 -8.71 -2.40 -28.34
CA SER A 84 -7.62 -1.43 -28.22
C SER A 84 -7.44 -0.94 -26.78
N LYS A 85 -8.53 -0.60 -26.08
CA LYS A 85 -8.48 -0.21 -24.65
C LYS A 85 -7.93 -1.34 -23.78
N LEU A 86 -8.31 -2.60 -24.04
CA LEU A 86 -7.76 -3.75 -23.33
C LEU A 86 -6.25 -3.93 -23.58
N ASP A 87 -5.78 -3.69 -24.81
CA ASP A 87 -4.34 -3.70 -25.11
C ASP A 87 -3.58 -2.58 -24.38
N GLN A 88 -4.15 -1.37 -24.30
CA GLN A 88 -3.56 -0.25 -23.54
C GLN A 88 -3.47 -0.54 -22.04
N LEU A 89 -4.44 -1.28 -21.49
CA LEU A 89 -4.41 -1.76 -20.12
C LEU A 89 -3.45 -2.96 -19.92
N GLY A 90 -2.77 -3.41 -20.96
CA GLY A 90 -1.84 -4.55 -20.90
C GLY A 90 -2.53 -5.89 -20.68
N VAL A 91 -3.83 -5.99 -20.96
CA VAL A 91 -4.62 -7.22 -20.79
C VAL A 91 -4.27 -8.20 -21.91
N LYS A 92 -3.30 -9.07 -21.62
CA LYS A 92 -2.79 -10.12 -22.51
C LYS A 92 -3.56 -11.43 -22.42
#